data_AF-A0A554NE82-F1
#
_entry.id   AF-A0A554NE82-F1
#
_cell.length_a   1.000
_cell.length_b   1.000
_cell.length_c   1.000
_cell.angle_alpha   90.00
_cell.angle_beta   90.00
_cell.angle_gamma   90.00
#
_symmetry.space_group_name_H-M   'P 1'
#
loop_
_entity.id
_entity.type
_entity.pdbx_description
1 polymer ?
#
loop_
_entity_poly.entity_id
_entity_poly.type
_entity_poly.pdbx_seq_one_letter_code
_entity_poly.pdbx_strand_id
1 'polypeptide(L)'
;MSDGVDGAERDGAVAPGTGSGASHESADVLVVGGGIAGLTTATFAGRAGLETLVVDDGESILRRNAHLENVPGFPAGVNARLFLDLLAEQAGEAGAAFLDGRVTALDAGDGDEHHAVRVERPGEDRVLTAPTVVAASWSDASYLDGSGVVLLERGSKTYVETDDCGRTAVDGLYAAGRLAGKAHQAVVCAGHGAEVGLAILEDGGRPYFYDWVAPEGYFTERGREVPPGCEEIPQAEWEARERAARERMREAFADPHPGEPTMHPSVVERRDEDGG
;
A
#
# COMPACT_ATOMS: atom_id res chain seq x y z
N MET A 1 26.56 40.29 -1.08
CA MET A 1 27.32 39.43 -0.15
C MET A 1 26.48 38.19 0.00
N SER A 2 27.05 37.09 -0.49
CA SER A 2 26.53 35.73 -0.45
C SER A 2 26.39 35.23 0.98
N ASP A 3 25.78 34.05 1.06
CA ASP A 3 25.80 33.05 2.15
C ASP A 3 24.40 32.95 2.78
N GLY A 4 23.69 31.84 2.72
CA GLY A 4 24.01 30.49 2.29
C GLY A 4 22.87 29.65 2.83
N VAL A 5 22.19 28.90 1.95
CA VAL A 5 21.15 27.95 2.32
C VAL A 5 21.82 26.80 3.04
N ASP A 6 21.45 26.56 4.29
CA ASP A 6 21.81 25.33 5.00
C ASP A 6 20.56 24.46 5.13
N GLY A 7 20.67 23.26 4.55
CA GLY A 7 19.58 22.31 4.38
C GLY A 7 19.15 21.74 5.72
N ALA A 8 17.86 21.86 6.02
CA ALA A 8 17.26 21.07 7.08
C ALA A 8 17.19 19.60 6.61
N GLU A 9 18.13 18.79 7.12
CA GLU A 9 18.07 17.34 7.10
C GLU A 9 16.71 16.89 7.67
N ARG A 10 15.93 16.18 6.84
CA ARG A 10 14.64 15.61 7.20
C ARG A 10 14.87 14.27 7.87
N ASP A 11 15.05 14.28 9.19
CA ASP A 11 15.12 13.07 10.00
C ASP A 11 13.76 12.87 10.68
N GLY A 12 13.04 11.83 10.25
CA GLY A 12 11.67 11.55 10.67
C GLY A 12 10.92 10.55 9.78
N ALA A 13 11.64 9.79 8.94
CA ALA A 13 11.10 8.62 8.28
C ALA A 13 11.08 7.46 9.29
N VAL A 14 9.95 6.74 9.34
CA VAL A 14 9.85 5.45 10.02
C VAL A 14 10.97 4.57 9.46
N ALA A 15 11.88 4.12 10.33
CA ALA A 15 12.95 3.22 9.92
C ALA A 15 12.33 1.94 9.35
N PRO A 16 12.66 1.53 8.12
CA PRO A 16 12.18 0.27 7.57
C PRO A 16 12.64 -0.86 8.49
N GLY A 17 11.71 -1.74 8.86
CA GLY A 17 12.03 -2.98 9.55
C GLY A 17 13.16 -3.68 8.82
N THR A 18 14.15 -4.15 9.57
CA THR A 18 15.38 -4.78 9.05
C THR A 18 15.07 -6.17 8.49
N GLY A 19 14.38 -6.19 7.34
CA GLY A 19 14.42 -7.30 6.40
C GLY A 19 15.82 -7.40 5.84
N SER A 20 16.41 -8.58 5.99
CA SER A 20 17.74 -8.96 5.46
C SER A 20 17.94 -8.46 4.03
N GLY A 21 19.15 -7.95 3.74
CA GLY A 21 19.55 -7.42 2.43
C GLY A 21 19.49 -8.45 1.30
N ALA A 22 18.29 -8.71 0.81
CA ALA A 22 18.05 -9.38 -0.45
C ALA A 22 17.96 -8.32 -1.56
N SER A 23 18.74 -8.52 -2.62
CA SER A 23 18.50 -7.92 -3.92
C SER A 23 17.17 -8.45 -4.43
N HIS A 24 16.06 -7.83 -4.02
CA HIS A 24 14.72 -8.15 -4.54
C HIS A 24 14.63 -7.63 -5.98
N GLU A 25 15.31 -8.29 -6.92
CA GLU A 25 15.10 -8.11 -8.37
C GLU A 25 13.79 -8.80 -8.82
N SER A 26 13.19 -9.61 -7.94
CA SER A 26 11.93 -10.31 -8.15
C SER A 26 11.08 -10.41 -6.89
N ALA A 27 9.77 -10.48 -7.07
CA ALA A 27 8.76 -10.69 -6.03
C ALA A 27 7.60 -11.52 -6.60
N ASP A 28 6.79 -12.15 -5.75
CA ASP A 28 5.52 -12.76 -6.19
C ASP A 28 4.51 -11.67 -6.58
N VAL A 29 4.41 -10.62 -5.77
CA VAL A 29 3.50 -9.48 -5.96
C VAL A 29 4.26 -8.18 -5.84
N LEU A 30 4.24 -7.39 -6.92
CA LEU A 30 4.79 -6.03 -6.93
C LEU A 30 3.67 -5.00 -6.90
N VAL A 31 3.61 -4.18 -5.85
CA VAL A 31 2.62 -3.12 -5.69
C VAL A 31 3.24 -1.77 -6.04
N VAL A 32 2.68 -1.10 -7.04
CA VAL A 32 3.11 0.24 -7.48
C VAL A 32 2.27 1.30 -6.76
N GLY A 33 2.85 1.92 -5.74
CA GLY A 33 2.28 3.01 -4.94
C GLY A 33 1.97 2.61 -3.50
N GLY A 34 2.60 3.30 -2.55
CA GLY A 34 2.40 3.18 -1.09
C GLY A 34 1.22 4.00 -0.56
N GLY A 35 0.17 4.15 -1.38
CA GLY A 35 -1.11 4.72 -0.95
C GLY A 35 -1.97 3.71 -0.21
N ILE A 36 -3.13 4.15 0.30
CA ILE A 36 -4.06 3.30 1.08
C ILE A 36 -4.40 1.99 0.36
N ALA A 37 -4.74 2.06 -0.92
CA ALA A 37 -5.13 0.88 -1.69
C ALA A 37 -3.96 -0.11 -1.81
N GLY A 38 -2.79 0.38 -2.22
CA GLY A 38 -1.59 -0.45 -2.36
C GLY A 38 -1.14 -1.07 -1.03
N LEU A 39 -1.10 -0.30 0.06
CA LEU A 39 -0.76 -0.81 1.39
C LEU A 39 -1.76 -1.85 1.91
N THR A 40 -3.06 -1.65 1.62
CA THR A 40 -4.07 -2.64 1.98
C THR A 40 -3.90 -3.92 1.15
N THR A 41 -3.71 -3.81 -0.17
CA THR A 41 -3.41 -4.98 -1.02
C THR A 41 -2.15 -5.72 -0.54
N ALA A 42 -1.09 -4.99 -0.21
CA ALA A 42 0.16 -5.56 0.29
C ALA A 42 -0.02 -6.30 1.61
N THR A 43 -0.87 -5.77 2.51
CA THR A 43 -1.24 -6.46 3.76
C THR A 43 -1.90 -7.81 3.47
N PHE A 44 -2.83 -7.86 2.51
CA PHE A 44 -3.53 -9.10 2.15
C PHE A 44 -2.60 -10.11 1.49
N ALA A 45 -1.76 -9.68 0.54
CA ALA A 45 -0.80 -10.54 -0.12
C ALA A 45 0.26 -11.08 0.85
N GLY A 46 0.86 -10.19 1.67
CA GLY A 46 1.84 -10.57 2.69
C GLY A 46 1.29 -11.57 3.69
N ARG A 47 0.06 -11.36 4.20
CA ARG A 47 -0.61 -12.30 5.13
C ARG A 47 -0.82 -13.68 4.52
N ALA A 48 -0.93 -13.80 3.19
CA ALA A 48 -1.00 -15.07 2.49
C ALA A 48 0.38 -15.71 2.21
N GLY A 49 1.45 -15.13 2.75
CA GLY A 49 2.83 -15.59 2.55
C GLY A 49 3.33 -15.41 1.12
N LEU A 50 2.84 -14.39 0.39
CA LEU A 50 3.40 -13.99 -0.90
C LEU A 50 4.59 -13.05 -0.66
N GLU A 51 5.70 -13.27 -1.35
CA GLU A 51 6.81 -12.31 -1.37
C GLU A 51 6.33 -11.02 -2.03
N THR A 52 6.00 -10.03 -1.19
CA THR A 52 5.32 -8.80 -1.60
C THR A 52 6.28 -7.63 -1.51
N LEU A 53 6.42 -6.86 -2.59
CA LEU A 53 7.23 -5.65 -2.62
C LEU A 53 6.37 -4.44 -2.98
N VAL A 54 6.41 -3.40 -2.15
CA VAL A 54 5.77 -2.10 -2.43
C VAL A 54 6.84 -1.12 -2.92
N VAL A 55 6.63 -0.55 -4.10
CA VAL A 55 7.44 0.55 -4.63
C VAL A 55 6.68 1.85 -4.43
N ASP A 56 7.24 2.78 -3.66
CA ASP A 56 6.60 4.06 -3.34
C ASP A 56 7.58 5.22 -3.50
N ASP A 57 7.11 6.35 -4.02
CA ASP A 57 7.90 7.58 -4.16
C ASP A 57 7.65 8.59 -3.03
N GLY A 58 6.82 8.21 -2.04
CA GLY A 58 6.43 9.05 -0.91
C GLY A 58 5.36 10.09 -1.23
N GLU A 59 4.83 10.16 -2.46
CA GLU A 59 3.92 11.22 -2.92
C GLU A 59 2.43 10.87 -2.79
N SER A 60 2.08 9.95 -1.89
CA SER A 60 0.68 9.63 -1.60
C SER A 60 -0.14 10.89 -1.31
N ILE A 61 -1.19 11.12 -2.10
CA ILE A 61 -2.06 12.30 -2.00
C ILE A 61 -2.67 12.46 -0.59
N LEU A 62 -2.80 11.35 0.16
CA LEU A 62 -3.32 11.38 1.52
C LEU A 62 -2.41 12.17 2.45
N ARG A 63 -1.07 12.12 2.28
CA ARG A 63 -0.09 12.86 3.11
C ARG A 63 -0.29 14.37 3.06
N ARG A 64 -0.91 14.90 2.01
CA ARG A 64 -1.22 16.34 1.86
C ARG A 64 -2.41 16.81 2.69
N ASN A 65 -3.24 15.89 3.19
CA ASN A 65 -4.43 16.24 3.94
C ASN A 65 -4.10 16.53 5.41
N ALA A 66 -4.86 17.47 5.99
CA ALA A 66 -4.67 17.87 7.38
C ALA A 66 -5.13 16.80 8.37
N HIS A 67 -6.33 16.25 8.16
CA HIS A 67 -7.01 15.33 9.08
C HIS A 67 -8.02 14.46 8.34
N LEU A 68 -8.24 13.23 8.81
CA LEU A 68 -9.25 12.31 8.27
C LEU A 68 -10.39 12.15 9.27
N GLU A 69 -11.62 12.48 8.88
CA GLU A 69 -12.77 12.50 9.80
C GLU A 69 -13.72 11.31 9.64
N ASN A 70 -13.66 10.60 8.51
CA ASN A 70 -14.61 9.57 8.12
C ASN A 70 -13.98 8.17 7.95
N VAL A 71 -12.92 7.89 8.70
CA VAL A 71 -12.32 6.54 8.78
C VAL A 71 -12.94 5.79 9.96
N PRO A 72 -13.64 4.67 9.75
CA PRO A 72 -14.20 3.86 10.84
C PRO A 72 -13.13 3.44 11.86
N GLY A 73 -13.50 3.44 13.14
CA GLY A 73 -12.58 3.14 14.25
C GLY A 73 -11.87 4.37 14.82
N PHE A 74 -11.90 5.53 14.13
CA PHE A 74 -11.33 6.79 14.61
C PHE A 74 -12.43 7.81 14.92
N PRO A 75 -13.07 7.76 16.11
CA PRO A 75 -14.22 8.61 16.43
C PRO A 75 -13.92 10.12 16.48
N ALA A 76 -12.66 10.50 16.70
CA ALA A 76 -12.19 11.89 16.64
C ALA A 76 -11.43 12.20 15.33
N GLY A 77 -11.48 11.28 14.36
CA GLY A 77 -10.61 11.27 13.20
C GLY A 77 -9.18 10.90 13.54
N VAL A 78 -8.31 10.95 12.52
CA VAL A 78 -6.90 10.57 12.60
C VAL A 78 -6.04 11.46 11.71
N ASN A 79 -4.81 11.72 12.15
CA ASN A 79 -3.82 12.40 11.34
C ASN A 79 -3.52 11.56 10.08
N ALA A 80 -3.62 12.19 8.91
CA ALA A 80 -3.51 11.51 7.62
C ALA A 80 -2.14 10.83 7.38
N ARG A 81 -1.05 11.40 7.90
CA ARG A 81 0.31 10.84 7.77
C ARG A 81 0.47 9.64 8.70
N LEU A 82 0.11 9.81 9.97
CA LEU A 82 0.12 8.73 10.96
C LEU A 82 -0.73 7.53 10.49
N PHE A 83 -1.90 7.78 9.89
CA PHE A 83 -2.73 6.71 9.35
C PHE A 83 -2.02 5.93 8.24
N LEU A 84 -1.33 6.60 7.32
CA LEU A 84 -0.52 5.92 6.29
C LEU A 84 0.65 5.16 6.88
N ASP A 85 1.35 5.73 7.85
CA ASP A 85 2.51 5.09 8.45
C ASP A 85 2.11 3.82 9.21
N LEU A 86 0.97 3.85 9.91
CA LEU A 86 0.38 2.65 10.53
C LEU A 86 -0.07 1.61 9.51
N LEU A 87 -0.59 2.02 8.34
CA LEU A 87 -0.90 1.09 7.25
C LEU A 87 0.36 0.46 6.65
N ALA A 88 1.44 1.23 6.50
CA ALA A 88 2.72 0.75 6.01
C ALA A 88 3.35 -0.24 6.98
N GLU A 89 3.32 0.07 8.28
CA GLU A 89 3.73 -0.85 9.33
C GLU A 89 2.90 -2.13 9.32
N GLN A 90 1.56 -2.02 9.21
CA GLN A 90 0.69 -3.19 9.14
C GLN A 90 1.04 -4.10 7.94
N ALA A 91 1.32 -3.51 6.77
CA ALA A 91 1.77 -4.26 5.61
C ALA A 91 3.16 -4.90 5.84
N GLY A 92 4.07 -4.20 6.53
CA GLY A 92 5.38 -4.72 6.91
C GLY A 92 5.31 -5.90 7.89
N GLU A 93 4.50 -5.79 8.94
CA GLU A 93 4.23 -6.87 9.90
C GLU A 93 3.54 -8.08 9.23
N ALA A 94 2.77 -7.83 8.17
CA ALA A 94 2.21 -8.88 7.32
C ALA A 94 3.25 -9.54 6.39
N GLY A 95 4.47 -9.00 6.27
CA GLY A 95 5.56 -9.56 5.46
C GLY A 95 5.86 -8.81 4.16
N ALA A 96 5.27 -7.64 3.92
CA ALA A 96 5.62 -6.82 2.76
C ALA A 96 6.96 -6.09 2.95
N ALA A 97 7.78 -6.07 1.90
CA ALA A 97 8.97 -5.25 1.80
C ALA A 97 8.68 -3.92 1.08
N PHE A 98 9.56 -2.94 1.27
CA PHE A 98 9.41 -1.59 0.71
C PHE A 98 10.66 -1.16 -0.07
N LEU A 99 10.44 -0.48 -1.19
CA LEU A 99 11.48 0.14 -2.01
C LEU A 99 11.08 1.57 -2.34
N ASP A 100 11.85 2.55 -1.85
CA ASP A 100 11.67 3.94 -2.24
C ASP A 100 12.06 4.13 -3.71
N GLY A 101 11.14 4.56 -4.56
CA GLY A 101 11.43 4.76 -5.97
C GLY A 101 10.20 5.15 -6.79
N ARG A 102 10.45 5.76 -7.96
CA ARG A 102 9.42 6.10 -8.92
C ARG A 102 9.35 5.02 -9.99
N VAL A 103 8.19 4.38 -10.12
CA VAL A 103 7.93 3.52 -11.28
C VAL A 103 7.73 4.39 -12.52
N THR A 104 8.48 4.12 -13.58
CA THR A 104 8.45 4.92 -14.82
C THR A 104 7.97 4.14 -16.04
N ALA A 105 8.04 2.80 -16.00
CA ALA A 105 7.50 1.96 -17.06
C ALA A 105 7.17 0.56 -16.54
N LEU A 106 6.17 -0.06 -17.15
CA LEU A 106 5.79 -1.46 -16.98
C LEU A 106 5.68 -2.12 -18.35
N ASP A 107 6.52 -3.12 -18.58
CA ASP A 107 6.40 -4.03 -19.72
C ASP A 107 5.65 -5.28 -19.25
N ALA A 108 4.46 -5.53 -19.82
CA ALA A 108 3.68 -6.71 -19.48
C ALA A 108 4.36 -7.96 -20.05
N GLY A 109 4.51 -9.00 -19.24
CA GLY A 109 4.92 -10.31 -19.72
C GLY A 109 3.84 -10.94 -20.60
N ASP A 110 4.25 -11.86 -21.48
CA ASP A 110 3.38 -12.65 -22.33
C ASP A 110 3.59 -14.15 -22.04
N GLY A 111 2.50 -14.89 -21.88
CA GLY A 111 2.53 -16.31 -21.53
C GLY A 111 3.17 -16.59 -20.17
N ASP A 112 4.33 -17.27 -20.17
CA ASP A 112 5.06 -17.65 -18.95
C ASP A 112 6.06 -16.57 -18.49
N GLU A 113 6.18 -15.45 -19.20
CA GLU A 113 7.08 -14.35 -18.84
C GLU A 113 6.50 -13.46 -17.73
N HIS A 114 7.33 -13.07 -16.76
CA HIS A 114 6.95 -12.13 -15.72
C HIS A 114 6.85 -10.71 -16.26
N HIS A 115 6.01 -9.87 -15.65
CA HIS A 115 6.01 -8.44 -15.92
C HIS A 115 7.33 -7.82 -15.45
N ALA A 116 7.84 -6.84 -16.20
CA ALA A 116 9.04 -6.08 -15.86
C ALA A 116 8.69 -4.62 -15.54
N VAL A 117 9.14 -4.13 -14.38
CA VAL A 117 8.84 -2.78 -13.90
C VAL A 117 10.13 -2.00 -13.71
N ARG A 118 10.24 -0.86 -14.39
CA ARG A 118 11.37 0.06 -14.28
C ARG A 118 11.14 1.03 -13.12
N VAL A 119 12.12 1.12 -12.23
CA VAL A 119 12.10 1.97 -11.04
C VAL A 119 13.29 2.92 -11.07
N GLU A 120 13.02 4.21 -11.10
CA GLU A 120 14.03 5.26 -10.93
C GLU A 120 14.23 5.58 -9.45
N ARG A 121 15.49 5.67 -9.02
CA ARG A 121 15.87 6.05 -7.65
C ARG A 121 17.09 6.97 -7.65
N PRO A 122 17.31 7.76 -6.59
CA PRO A 122 18.55 8.53 -6.46
C PRO A 122 19.80 7.64 -6.54
N GLY A 123 20.57 7.78 -7.61
CA GLY A 123 21.85 7.11 -7.79
C GLY A 123 21.82 5.71 -8.41
N GLU A 124 20.64 5.11 -8.63
CA GLU A 124 20.53 3.78 -9.26
C GLU A 124 19.12 3.54 -9.83
N ASP A 125 19.04 3.21 -11.12
CA ASP A 125 17.83 2.69 -11.74
C ASP A 125 17.77 1.17 -11.59
N ARG A 126 16.58 0.61 -11.41
CA ARG A 126 16.37 -0.83 -11.27
C ARG A 126 15.27 -1.34 -12.19
N VAL A 127 15.37 -2.62 -12.54
CA VAL A 127 14.29 -3.37 -13.16
C VAL A 127 13.90 -4.48 -12.21
N LEU A 128 12.62 -4.52 -11.86
CA LEU A 128 12.02 -5.52 -11.00
C LEU A 128 11.14 -6.44 -11.85
N THR A 129 11.01 -7.71 -11.45
CA THR A 129 10.13 -8.67 -12.14
C THR A 129 9.14 -9.30 -11.19
N ALA A 130 7.90 -9.49 -11.63
CA ALA A 130 6.89 -10.21 -10.86
C ALA A 130 5.85 -10.85 -11.78
N PRO A 131 5.32 -12.04 -11.42
CA PRO A 131 4.17 -12.62 -12.12
C PRO A 131 2.88 -11.86 -11.81
N THR A 132 2.85 -11.03 -10.76
CA THR A 132 1.69 -10.19 -10.43
C THR A 132 2.15 -8.76 -10.13
N VAL A 133 1.52 -7.77 -10.79
CA VAL A 133 1.72 -6.35 -10.51
C VAL A 133 0.40 -5.66 -10.23
N VAL A 134 0.38 -4.82 -9.19
CA VAL A 134 -0.77 -4.02 -8.79
C VAL A 134 -0.47 -2.55 -9.02
N ALA A 135 -1.16 -1.95 -9.99
CA ALA A 135 -1.14 -0.52 -10.25
C ALA A 135 -2.04 0.22 -9.23
N ALA A 136 -1.43 0.82 -8.20
CA ALA A 136 -2.11 1.52 -7.13
C ALA A 136 -1.71 3.01 -7.01
N SER A 137 -1.12 3.57 -8.07
CA SER A 137 -0.69 4.97 -8.14
C SER A 137 -1.86 5.96 -8.21
N TRP A 138 -1.63 7.19 -7.76
CA TRP A 138 -2.55 8.31 -8.04
C TRP A 138 -2.47 8.70 -9.52
N SER A 139 -3.44 9.48 -10.04
CA SER A 139 -4.00 9.49 -11.42
C SER A 139 -3.08 9.65 -12.66
N ASP A 140 -1.77 9.53 -12.50
CA ASP A 140 -0.83 9.27 -13.58
C ASP A 140 -0.71 7.75 -13.79
N ALA A 141 -1.12 7.32 -14.97
CA ALA A 141 -1.07 5.94 -15.43
C ALA A 141 -0.05 5.73 -16.57
N SER A 142 0.76 6.74 -16.88
CA SER A 142 1.65 6.74 -18.06
C SER A 142 2.66 5.59 -18.07
N TYR A 143 3.10 5.12 -16.90
CA TYR A 143 3.97 3.95 -16.80
C TYR A 143 3.32 2.65 -17.30
N LEU A 144 1.99 2.62 -17.47
CA LEU A 144 1.24 1.49 -18.03
C LEU A 144 1.10 1.58 -19.55
N ASP A 145 1.59 2.63 -20.21
CA ASP A 145 1.50 2.79 -21.66
C ASP A 145 2.20 1.61 -22.36
N GLY A 146 1.47 0.93 -23.25
CA GLY A 146 1.97 -0.24 -23.97
C GLY A 146 1.89 -1.56 -23.20
N SER A 147 1.44 -1.57 -21.94
CA SER A 147 1.25 -2.81 -21.16
C SER A 147 0.03 -3.64 -21.59
N GLY A 148 -0.83 -3.12 -22.46
CA GLY A 148 -2.05 -3.78 -22.91
C GLY A 148 -3.28 -3.53 -22.04
N VAL A 149 -3.14 -2.89 -20.88
CA VAL A 149 -4.28 -2.46 -20.07
C VAL A 149 -5.10 -1.38 -20.78
N VAL A 150 -6.41 -1.37 -20.55
CA VAL A 150 -7.30 -0.37 -21.14
C VAL A 150 -7.30 0.88 -20.27
N LEU A 151 -6.77 1.98 -20.80
CA LEU A 151 -6.75 3.29 -20.14
C LEU A 151 -7.98 4.11 -20.51
N LEU A 152 -8.63 4.69 -19.51
CA LEU A 152 -9.82 5.53 -19.65
C LEU A 152 -9.51 6.98 -19.26
N GLU A 153 -9.75 7.91 -20.15
CA GLU A 153 -9.62 9.34 -19.87
C GLU A 153 -10.94 9.93 -19.36
N ARG A 154 -10.89 10.68 -18.25
CA ARG A 154 -12.02 11.52 -17.80
C ARG A 154 -11.50 12.89 -17.35
N GLY A 155 -11.58 13.85 -18.27
CA GLY A 155 -11.00 15.17 -18.06
C GLY A 155 -9.47 15.09 -18.07
N SER A 156 -8.82 15.66 -17.06
CA SER A 156 -7.36 15.64 -16.93
C SER A 156 -6.81 14.42 -16.16
N LYS A 157 -7.60 13.35 -16.03
CA LYS A 157 -7.25 12.18 -15.22
C LYS A 157 -7.39 10.91 -16.03
N THR A 158 -6.42 10.02 -15.85
CA THR A 158 -6.41 8.68 -16.44
C THR A 158 -6.79 7.66 -15.38
N TYR A 159 -7.54 6.64 -15.80
CA TYR A 159 -7.96 5.50 -15.00
C TYR A 159 -7.66 4.21 -15.77
N VAL A 160 -7.63 3.10 -15.06
CA VAL A 160 -7.53 1.76 -15.65
C VAL A 160 -8.91 1.12 -15.60
N GLU A 161 -9.35 0.53 -16.71
CA GLU A 161 -10.54 -0.30 -16.75
C GLU A 161 -10.29 -1.61 -15.98
N THR A 162 -11.17 -1.93 -15.05
CA THR A 162 -11.13 -3.16 -14.27
C THR A 162 -12.51 -3.76 -14.07
N ASP A 163 -12.56 -5.03 -13.68
CA ASP A 163 -13.73 -5.59 -13.00
C ASP A 163 -13.92 -4.98 -11.59
N ASP A 164 -14.94 -5.45 -10.87
CA ASP A 164 -15.26 -4.94 -9.53
C ASP A 164 -14.16 -5.23 -8.50
N CYS A 165 -13.36 -6.27 -8.72
CA CYS A 165 -12.27 -6.74 -7.87
C CYS A 165 -10.88 -6.20 -8.30
N GLY A 166 -10.82 -5.37 -9.35
CA GLY A 166 -9.61 -4.71 -9.80
C GLY A 166 -8.76 -5.50 -10.81
N ARG A 167 -9.27 -6.59 -11.39
CA ARG A 167 -8.60 -7.31 -12.49
C ARG A 167 -8.64 -6.49 -13.77
N THR A 168 -7.52 -6.42 -14.49
CA THR A 168 -7.47 -5.81 -15.83
C THR A 168 -7.69 -6.85 -16.93
N ALA A 169 -7.64 -6.42 -18.20
CA ALA A 169 -7.67 -7.34 -19.34
C ALA A 169 -6.34 -8.10 -19.57
N VAL A 170 -5.30 -7.81 -18.77
CA VAL A 170 -3.98 -8.44 -18.86
C VAL A 170 -3.77 -9.32 -17.64
N ASP A 171 -3.53 -10.61 -17.87
CA ASP A 171 -3.30 -11.58 -16.81
C ASP A 171 -2.12 -11.15 -15.92
N GLY A 172 -2.28 -11.28 -14.60
CA GLY A 172 -1.27 -10.84 -13.63
C GLY A 172 -1.21 -9.33 -13.37
N LEU A 173 -1.91 -8.50 -14.16
CA LEU A 173 -2.01 -7.05 -13.93
C LEU A 173 -3.35 -6.66 -13.31
N TYR A 174 -3.26 -5.98 -12.17
CA TYR A 174 -4.40 -5.46 -11.40
C TYR A 174 -4.28 -3.95 -11.26
N ALA A 175 -5.41 -3.27 -11.03
CA ALA A 175 -5.40 -1.88 -10.60
C ALA A 175 -6.27 -1.69 -9.34
N ALA A 176 -5.80 -0.84 -8.42
CA ALA A 176 -6.42 -0.67 -7.11
C ALA A 176 -6.80 0.79 -6.82
N GLY A 177 -7.73 0.97 -5.89
CA GLY A 177 -8.18 2.26 -5.40
C GLY A 177 -8.60 3.25 -6.50
N ARG A 178 -8.02 4.46 -6.45
CA ARG A 178 -8.44 5.58 -7.31
C ARG A 178 -8.11 5.35 -8.78
N LEU A 179 -7.01 4.65 -9.08
CA LEU A 179 -6.60 4.35 -10.45
C LEU A 179 -7.63 3.47 -11.17
N ALA A 180 -8.20 2.51 -10.45
CA ALA A 180 -9.33 1.67 -10.88
C ALA A 180 -10.70 2.37 -10.80
N GLY A 181 -10.73 3.71 -10.84
CA GLY A 181 -11.98 4.48 -10.91
C GLY A 181 -12.80 4.57 -9.62
N LYS A 182 -12.36 3.98 -8.51
CA LYS A 182 -13.10 4.06 -7.24
C LYS A 182 -13.18 5.49 -6.70
N ALA A 183 -14.16 5.74 -5.84
CA ALA A 183 -14.39 7.05 -5.25
C ALA A 183 -13.15 7.53 -4.45
N HIS A 184 -12.86 8.83 -4.50
CA HIS A 184 -11.70 9.42 -3.82
C HIS A 184 -11.96 9.55 -2.32
N GLN A 185 -11.98 8.42 -1.61
CA GLN A 185 -12.26 8.29 -0.18
C GLN A 185 -11.35 7.21 0.41
N ALA A 186 -10.77 7.48 1.58
CA ALA A 186 -9.81 6.59 2.23
C ALA A 186 -10.35 5.17 2.43
N VAL A 187 -11.53 5.05 3.04
CA VAL A 187 -12.14 3.75 3.35
C VAL A 187 -12.55 2.97 2.09
N VAL A 188 -12.95 3.67 1.02
CA VAL A 188 -13.30 3.03 -0.26
C VAL A 188 -12.06 2.47 -0.93
N CYS A 189 -10.96 3.22 -0.93
CA CYS A 189 -9.69 2.74 -1.47
C CYS A 189 -9.10 1.59 -0.64
N ALA A 190 -9.25 1.61 0.69
CA ALA A 190 -8.87 0.50 1.55
C ALA A 190 -9.68 -0.76 1.21
N GLY A 191 -11.02 -0.65 1.17
CA GLY A 191 -11.91 -1.75 0.81
C GLY A 191 -11.57 -2.34 -0.56
N HIS A 192 -11.36 -1.51 -1.58
CA HIS A 192 -10.97 -2.01 -2.90
C HIS A 192 -9.56 -2.63 -2.90
N GLY A 193 -8.62 -2.09 -2.12
CA GLY A 193 -7.30 -2.71 -1.97
C GLY A 193 -7.38 -4.11 -1.37
N ALA A 194 -8.28 -4.33 -0.42
CA ALA A 194 -8.58 -5.65 0.13
C ALA A 194 -9.23 -6.58 -0.92
N GLU A 195 -10.21 -6.09 -1.69
CA GLU A 195 -10.82 -6.85 -2.80
C GLU A 195 -9.78 -7.31 -3.84
N VAL A 196 -8.85 -6.42 -4.21
CA VAL A 196 -7.73 -6.76 -5.11
C VAL A 196 -6.80 -7.79 -4.47
N GLY A 197 -6.47 -7.63 -3.18
CA GLY A 197 -5.67 -8.61 -2.45
C GLY A 197 -6.30 -10.00 -2.48
N LEU A 198 -7.62 -10.10 -2.28
CA LEU A 198 -8.37 -11.35 -2.36
C LEU A 198 -8.42 -11.92 -3.79
N ALA A 199 -8.56 -11.07 -4.81
CA ALA A 199 -8.53 -11.48 -6.21
C ALA A 199 -7.20 -12.14 -6.60
N ILE A 200 -6.07 -11.57 -6.14
CA ILE A 200 -4.74 -12.15 -6.34
C ILE A 200 -4.63 -13.56 -5.73
N LEU A 201 -5.20 -13.76 -4.54
CA LEU A 201 -5.21 -15.08 -3.90
C LEU A 201 -6.08 -16.08 -4.65
N GLU A 202 -7.26 -15.65 -5.09
CA GLU A 202 -8.18 -16.46 -5.89
C GLU A 202 -7.52 -16.93 -7.19
N ASP A 203 -6.93 -15.99 -7.94
CA ASP A 203 -6.30 -16.27 -9.24
C ASP A 203 -5.03 -17.12 -9.07
N GLY A 204 -4.31 -16.95 -7.96
CA GLY A 204 -3.17 -17.80 -7.58
C GLY A 204 -3.56 -19.15 -6.97
N GLY A 205 -4.85 -19.49 -6.88
CA GLY A 205 -5.33 -20.75 -6.30
C GLY A 205 -5.00 -20.92 -4.80
N ARG A 206 -4.79 -19.82 -4.08
CA ARG A 206 -4.46 -19.82 -2.65
C ARG A 206 -5.73 -19.88 -1.80
N PRO A 207 -5.71 -20.58 -0.65
CA PRO A 207 -6.85 -20.62 0.24
C PRO A 207 -7.13 -19.23 0.83
N TYR A 208 -8.42 -18.91 0.95
CA TYR A 208 -8.88 -17.75 1.70
C TYR A 208 -8.45 -17.85 3.17
N PHE A 209 -8.14 -16.71 3.79
CA PHE A 209 -7.90 -16.61 5.22
C PHE A 209 -8.82 -15.56 5.85
N TYR A 210 -9.13 -15.74 7.12
CA TYR A 210 -9.92 -14.78 7.88
C TYR A 210 -9.02 -13.70 8.48
N ASP A 211 -9.53 -12.48 8.56
CA ASP A 211 -8.93 -11.34 9.25
C ASP A 211 -9.16 -11.39 10.77
N TRP A 212 -9.78 -12.46 11.28
CA TRP A 212 -10.03 -12.71 12.69
C TRP A 212 -9.57 -14.12 13.12
N VAL A 213 -9.35 -14.23 14.42
CA VAL A 213 -8.95 -15.46 15.11
C VAL A 213 -9.98 -15.80 16.17
N ALA A 214 -10.17 -17.08 16.47
CA ALA A 214 -11.13 -17.55 17.45
C ALA A 214 -10.46 -17.93 18.77
N PRO A 215 -11.16 -17.86 19.91
CA PRO A 215 -10.64 -18.45 21.14
C PRO A 215 -10.58 -19.98 21.01
N GLU A 216 -9.60 -20.59 21.66
CA GLU A 216 -9.45 -22.05 21.77
C GLU A 216 -10.78 -22.70 22.17
N GLY A 217 -11.17 -23.74 21.44
CA GLY A 217 -12.41 -24.47 21.67
C GLY A 217 -13.63 -23.91 20.95
N TYR A 218 -13.57 -22.72 20.36
CA TYR A 218 -14.75 -22.06 19.77
C TYR A 218 -15.48 -22.93 18.75
N PHE A 219 -14.79 -23.53 17.79
CA PHE A 219 -15.30 -24.53 16.85
C PHE A 219 -15.16 -25.94 17.40
N THR A 220 -13.98 -26.27 17.92
CA THR A 220 -13.59 -27.66 18.23
C THR A 220 -14.41 -28.26 19.38
N GLU A 221 -14.75 -27.51 20.44
CA GLU A 221 -15.61 -28.00 21.53
C GLU A 221 -17.07 -28.16 21.10
N ARG A 222 -17.48 -27.53 20.00
CA ARG A 222 -18.80 -27.74 19.38
C ARG A 222 -18.80 -28.91 18.39
N GLY A 223 -17.71 -29.68 18.32
CA GLY A 223 -17.56 -30.79 17.37
C GLY A 223 -17.50 -30.33 15.91
N ARG A 224 -17.02 -29.10 15.65
CA ARG A 224 -16.82 -28.55 14.32
C ARG A 224 -15.34 -28.45 14.00
N GLU A 225 -14.99 -28.63 12.73
CA GLU A 225 -13.64 -28.32 12.25
C GLU A 225 -13.43 -26.80 12.23
N VAL A 226 -12.19 -26.38 12.49
CA VAL A 226 -11.78 -24.99 12.34
C VAL A 226 -11.84 -24.64 10.84
N PRO A 227 -12.54 -23.56 10.43
CA PRO A 227 -12.61 -23.17 9.03
C PRO A 227 -11.21 -22.99 8.42
N PRO A 228 -11.00 -23.34 7.13
CA PRO A 228 -9.74 -23.08 6.45
C PRO A 228 -9.34 -21.60 6.58
N GLY A 229 -8.06 -21.37 6.91
CA GLY A 229 -7.51 -20.02 7.09
C GLY A 229 -7.99 -19.28 8.34
N CYS A 230 -8.64 -19.98 9.28
CA CYS A 230 -8.90 -19.52 10.64
C CYS A 230 -7.98 -20.24 11.62
N GLU A 231 -7.68 -19.60 12.75
CA GLU A 231 -6.97 -20.22 13.87
C GLU A 231 -7.77 -20.07 15.17
N GLU A 232 -7.65 -21.09 16.03
CA GLU A 232 -8.08 -21.04 17.42
C GLU A 232 -6.86 -20.80 18.30
N ILE A 233 -6.86 -19.73 19.10
CA ILE A 233 -5.72 -19.34 19.94
C ILE A 233 -6.01 -19.54 21.44
N PRO A 234 -5.03 -20.04 22.23
CA PRO A 234 -5.17 -20.15 23.67
C PRO A 234 -5.35 -18.78 24.35
N GLN A 235 -5.94 -18.77 25.54
CA GLN A 235 -6.15 -17.53 26.30
C GLN A 235 -4.86 -16.72 26.51
N ALA A 236 -3.75 -17.38 26.82
CA ALA A 236 -2.48 -16.71 27.06
C ALA A 236 -1.95 -15.97 25.82
N GLU A 237 -2.17 -16.53 24.62
CA GLU A 237 -1.79 -15.90 23.36
C GLU A 237 -2.70 -14.71 23.05
N TRP A 238 -4.01 -14.85 23.24
CA TRP A 238 -4.95 -13.74 23.11
C TRP A 238 -4.56 -12.56 24.03
N GLU A 239 -4.28 -12.83 25.31
CA GLU A 239 -3.84 -11.80 26.28
C GLU A 239 -2.52 -11.13 25.89
N ALA A 240 -1.60 -11.87 25.25
CA ALA A 240 -0.35 -11.33 24.75
C ALA A 240 -0.58 -10.40 23.55
N ARG A 241 -1.38 -10.85 22.57
CA ARG A 241 -1.74 -10.05 21.38
C ARG A 241 -2.48 -8.77 21.76
N GLU A 242 -3.45 -8.85 22.68
CA GLU A 242 -4.19 -7.68 23.19
C GLU A 242 -3.27 -6.66 23.88
N ARG A 243 -2.31 -7.14 24.68
CA ARG A 243 -1.35 -6.26 25.37
C ARG A 243 -0.46 -5.54 24.37
N ALA A 244 0.09 -6.27 23.40
CA ALA A 244 0.94 -5.72 22.35
C ALA A 244 0.19 -4.69 21.50
N ALA A 245 -1.02 -5.02 21.02
CA ALA A 245 -1.85 -4.11 20.25
C ALA A 245 -2.15 -2.81 20.99
N ARG A 246 -2.54 -2.92 22.28
CA ARG A 246 -2.83 -1.74 23.11
C ARG A 246 -1.59 -0.89 23.38
N GLU A 247 -0.44 -1.51 23.62
CA GLU A 247 0.82 -0.81 23.84
C GLU A 247 1.27 -0.07 22.58
N ARG A 248 1.27 -0.75 21.43
CA ARG A 248 1.62 -0.16 20.14
C ARG A 248 0.74 1.03 19.79
N MET A 249 -0.58 0.92 19.99
CA MET A 249 -1.49 2.04 19.73
C MET A 249 -1.29 3.20 20.73
N ARG A 250 -0.96 2.93 21.99
CA ARG A 250 -0.61 4.02 22.93
C ARG A 250 0.63 4.78 22.48
N GLU A 251 1.64 4.06 22.01
CA GLU A 251 2.87 4.65 21.49
C GLU A 251 2.62 5.45 20.21
N ALA A 252 1.90 4.89 19.24
CA ALA A 252 1.59 5.56 17.96
C ALA A 252 0.91 6.92 18.12
N PHE A 253 0.11 7.06 19.18
CA PHE A 253 -0.69 8.25 19.45
C PHE A 253 -0.19 9.06 20.66
N ALA A 254 0.98 8.72 21.21
CA ALA A 254 1.53 9.41 22.39
C ALA A 254 1.89 10.86 22.08
N ASP A 255 2.53 11.08 20.93
CA ASP A 255 3.03 12.38 20.49
C ASP A 255 2.41 12.79 19.14
N PRO A 256 2.32 14.10 18.86
CA PRO A 256 1.93 14.58 17.54
C PRO A 256 2.87 14.06 16.45
N HIS A 257 2.30 13.64 15.32
CA HIS A 257 3.09 13.27 14.15
C HIS A 257 4.00 14.44 13.71
N PRO A 258 5.32 14.23 13.49
CA PRO A 258 6.28 15.30 13.27
C PRO A 258 6.13 16.00 11.91
N GLY A 259 5.68 15.29 10.88
CA GLY A 259 5.44 15.85 9.55
C GLY A 259 4.17 16.70 9.48
N GLU A 260 4.23 17.81 8.74
CA GLU A 260 3.11 18.74 8.48
C GLU A 260 2.42 18.45 7.13
N PRO A 261 1.15 18.88 6.94
CA PRO A 261 0.48 18.79 5.65
C PRO A 261 1.25 19.56 4.56
N THR A 262 1.51 18.93 3.43
CA THR A 262 2.20 19.57 2.31
C THR A 262 1.20 20.32 1.41
N MET A 263 1.48 21.59 1.14
CA MET A 263 0.68 22.41 0.23
C MET A 263 0.81 21.91 -1.22
N HIS A 264 -0.19 22.20 -2.05
CA HIS A 264 -0.11 21.90 -3.48
C HIS A 264 1.04 22.70 -4.14
N PRO A 265 1.83 22.10 -5.05
CA PRO A 265 2.96 22.78 -5.71
C PRO A 265 2.59 24.14 -6.32
N SER A 266 1.45 24.23 -7.02
CA SER A 266 0.96 25.50 -7.59
C SER A 266 0.58 26.59 -6.57
N VAL A 267 0.49 26.28 -5.28
CA VAL A 267 0.34 27.28 -4.21
C VAL A 267 1.70 27.75 -3.72
N VAL A 268 2.70 26.85 -3.70
CA VAL A 268 4.09 27.19 -3.37
C VAL A 268 4.64 28.13 -4.44
N GLU A 269 4.52 27.75 -5.71
CA GLU A 269 4.99 28.54 -6.87
C GLU A 269 4.41 29.96 -6.88
N ARG A 270 3.10 30.11 -6.65
CA ARG A 270 2.45 31.45 -6.59
C ARG A 270 2.92 32.30 -5.41
N ARG A 271 3.26 31.69 -4.27
CA ARG A 271 3.77 32.44 -3.11
C ARG A 271 5.20 32.92 -3.34
N ASP A 272 5.98 32.17 -4.09
CA ASP A 272 7.33 32.56 -4.48
C ASP A 272 7.29 33.68 -5.54
N GLU A 273 6.29 33.68 -6.44
CA GLU A 273 6.04 34.75 -7.41
C GLU A 273 5.52 36.05 -6.77
N ASP A 274 4.64 35.98 -5.77
CA ASP A 274 4.07 37.15 -5.07
C ASP A 274 5.00 37.70 -3.96
N GLY A 275 6.07 36.96 -3.61
CA GLY A 275 7.04 37.30 -2.56
C GLY A 275 8.35 37.92 -3.05
N GLY A 276 8.48 38.18 -4.36
CA GLY A 276 9.67 38.76 -5.01
C GLY A 276 9.61 40.26 -5.25
#